data_AF-A0A7K6B8G3-F1
#
_entry.id   AF-A0A7K6B8G3-F1
#
_cell.length_a   1.000
_cell.length_b   1.000
_cell.length_c   1.000
_cell.angle_alpha   90.00
_cell.angle_beta   90.00
_cell.angle_gamma   90.00
#
_symmetry.space_group_name_H-M   'P 1'
#
loop_
_entity.id
_entity.type
_entity.pdbx_description
1 polymer ?
#
loop_
_entity_poly.entity_id
_entity_poly.type
_entity_poly.pdbx_seq_one_letter_code
_entity_poly.pdbx_strand_id
1 'polypeptide(L)'
;AFFWLVSLLLASLIWFISVHLSDRDDAKQQYRLLIFGAAISVLLQELFRFAYFKLLKKADEGLATISEDGRSPISLRQMAYVSGLSFGIISGVFSVINILADSIGPGIVGIHGDSPYYFITSAFLTMALVLLHTFWGVIFFDACERRRYWCLVLVVATHLLTSGLTFLNPRYEATLIPIFI
;
A
#
# COMPACT_ATOMS: atom_id res chain seq x y z
N ALA A 1 9.13 -3.87 4.24
CA ALA A 1 9.84 -2.94 3.36
C ALA A 1 10.32 -3.57 2.04
N PHE A 2 11.31 -4.46 2.03
CA PHE A 2 11.90 -4.97 0.77
C PHE A 2 10.89 -5.55 -0.24
N PHE A 3 10.03 -6.49 0.18
CA PHE A 3 9.02 -7.08 -0.71
C PHE A 3 8.05 -6.04 -1.30
N TRP A 4 7.71 -5.01 -0.54
CA TRP A 4 6.89 -3.92 -1.02
C TRP A 4 7.62 -3.10 -2.11
N LEU A 5 8.91 -2.80 -1.90
CA LEU A 5 9.73 -2.11 -2.91
C LEU A 5 9.86 -2.89 -4.21
N VAL A 6 10.06 -4.21 -4.12
CA VAL A 6 10.09 -5.07 -5.32
C VAL A 6 8.73 -5.07 -6.03
N SER A 7 7.62 -5.13 -5.29
CA SER A 7 6.28 -5.05 -5.89
C SER A 7 6.06 -3.73 -6.63
N LEU A 8 6.52 -2.61 -6.04
CA LEU A 8 6.43 -1.29 -6.67
C LEU A 8 7.34 -1.17 -7.88
N LEU A 9 8.55 -1.73 -7.84
CA LEU A 9 9.48 -1.76 -8.97
C LEU A 9 8.91 -2.49 -10.18
N LEU A 10 8.26 -3.63 -9.96
CA LEU A 10 7.60 -4.36 -11.04
C LEU A 10 6.38 -3.59 -11.58
N ALA A 11 5.59 -2.98 -10.69
CA ALA A 11 4.46 -2.16 -11.08
C ALA A 11 4.90 -0.93 -11.90
N SER A 12 5.99 -0.27 -11.50
CA SER A 12 6.53 0.89 -12.21
C SER A 12 7.12 0.51 -13.57
N LEU A 13 7.74 -0.66 -13.70
CA LEU A 13 8.18 -1.19 -14.99
C LEU A 13 7.00 -1.42 -15.95
N ILE A 14 5.92 -2.04 -15.47
CA ILE A 14 4.70 -2.27 -16.26
C ILE A 14 4.09 -0.94 -16.70
N TRP A 15 3.98 0.03 -15.79
CA TRP A 15 3.47 1.37 -16.11
C TRP A 15 4.38 2.09 -17.12
N PHE A 16 5.70 2.03 -16.93
CA PHE A 16 6.69 2.64 -17.82
C PHE A 16 6.56 2.11 -19.25
N ILE A 17 6.50 0.78 -19.43
CA ILE A 17 6.31 0.16 -20.74
C ILE A 17 4.96 0.61 -21.34
N SER A 18 3.89 0.61 -20.54
CA SER A 18 2.55 0.98 -21.00
C SER A 18 2.49 2.43 -21.52
N VAL A 19 3.20 3.36 -20.86
CA VAL A 19 3.31 4.76 -21.29
C VAL A 19 4.18 4.92 -22.54
N HIS A 20 5.25 4.12 -22.71
CA HIS A 20 6.11 4.18 -23.89
C HIS A 20 5.45 3.60 -25.15
N LEU A 21 4.52 2.67 -24.99
CA LEU A 21 3.75 2.08 -26.09
C LEU A 21 2.48 2.87 -26.44
N SER A 22 2.12 3.87 -25.61
CA SER A 22 0.91 4.67 -25.77
C SER A 22 1.23 6.06 -26.33
N ASP A 23 0.22 6.71 -26.91
CA ASP A 23 0.30 8.11 -27.30
C ASP A 23 0.40 9.00 -26.05
N ARG A 24 1.44 9.83 -25.99
CA ARG A 24 1.72 10.72 -24.85
C ARG A 24 0.96 12.03 -24.92
N ASP A 25 0.47 12.41 -26.09
CA ASP A 25 -0.24 13.67 -26.29
C ASP A 25 -1.73 13.55 -25.90
N ASP A 26 -2.27 12.33 -25.81
CA ASP A 26 -3.63 12.07 -25.29
C ASP A 26 -3.66 12.04 -23.75
N ALA A 27 -3.99 13.18 -23.15
CA ALA A 27 -4.15 13.33 -21.71
C ALA A 27 -5.18 12.37 -21.09
N LYS A 28 -6.26 12.03 -21.80
CA LYS A 28 -7.29 11.10 -21.31
C LYS A 28 -6.75 9.68 -21.28
N GLN A 29 -5.99 9.28 -22.30
CA GLN A 29 -5.30 7.99 -22.32
C GLN A 29 -4.26 7.90 -21.19
N GLN A 30 -3.46 8.94 -20.97
CA GLN A 30 -2.47 8.97 -19.90
C GLN A 30 -3.11 8.86 -18.51
N TYR A 31 -4.22 9.56 -18.27
CA TYR A 31 -4.97 9.43 -17.02
C TYR A 31 -5.50 8.00 -16.78
N ARG A 32 -6.02 7.35 -17.83
CA ARG A 32 -6.45 5.93 -17.74
C ARG A 32 -5.28 5.00 -17.44
N LEU A 33 -4.11 5.24 -18.02
CA LEU A 33 -2.89 4.47 -17.77
C LEU A 33 -2.39 4.66 -16.33
N LEU A 34 -2.55 5.85 -15.74
CA LEU A 34 -2.25 6.08 -14.33
C LEU A 34 -3.17 5.26 -13.41
N ILE A 35 -4.49 5.27 -13.67
CA ILE A 35 -5.45 4.44 -12.91
C ILE A 35 -5.09 2.95 -13.04
N PHE A 36 -4.82 2.50 -14.26
CA PHE A 36 -4.41 1.13 -14.52
C PHE A 36 -3.12 0.76 -13.78
N GLY A 37 -2.08 1.62 -13.85
CA GLY A 37 -0.82 1.41 -13.17
C GLY A 37 -0.98 1.35 -11.65
N ALA A 38 -1.81 2.21 -11.06
CA ALA A 38 -2.14 2.17 -9.65
C ALA A 38 -2.85 0.87 -9.25
N ALA A 39 -3.85 0.43 -10.03
CA ALA A 39 -4.54 -0.83 -9.78
C ALA A 39 -3.60 -2.04 -9.86
N ILE A 40 -2.71 -2.09 -10.87
CA ILE A 40 -1.68 -3.12 -10.98
C ILE A 40 -0.70 -3.09 -9.81
N SER A 41 -0.30 -1.90 -9.35
CA SER A 41 0.54 -1.74 -8.17
C SER A 41 -0.11 -2.35 -6.93
N VAL A 42 -1.40 -2.06 -6.68
CA VAL A 42 -2.15 -2.65 -5.56
C VAL A 42 -2.18 -4.17 -5.64
N LEU A 43 -2.50 -4.74 -6.81
CA LEU A 43 -2.54 -6.19 -6.99
C LEU A 43 -1.18 -6.85 -6.78
N LEU A 44 -0.10 -6.23 -7.27
CA LEU A 44 1.27 -6.70 -7.03
C LEU A 44 1.64 -6.60 -5.56
N GLN A 45 1.26 -5.54 -4.85
CA GLN A 45 1.52 -5.43 -3.41
C GLN A 45 0.85 -6.56 -2.61
N GLU A 46 -0.39 -6.93 -2.95
CA GLU A 46 -1.10 -8.06 -2.32
C GLU A 46 -0.47 -9.41 -2.67
N LEU A 47 -0.05 -9.59 -3.93
CA LEU A 47 0.68 -10.80 -4.35
C LEU A 47 2.00 -10.96 -3.59
N PHE A 48 2.76 -9.88 -3.42
CA PHE A 48 4.01 -9.89 -2.68
C PHE A 48 3.78 -10.07 -1.17
N ARG A 49 2.65 -9.60 -0.62
CA ARG A 49 2.25 -9.92 0.74
C ARG A 49 1.98 -11.41 0.92
N PHE A 50 1.32 -12.05 -0.04
CA PHE A 50 1.13 -13.50 -0.04
C PHE A 50 2.46 -14.27 -0.14
N ALA A 51 3.35 -13.85 -1.04
CA ALA A 51 4.67 -14.44 -1.17
C ALA A 51 5.48 -14.30 0.13
N TYR A 52 5.40 -13.14 0.78
CA TYR A 52 6.06 -12.91 2.06
C TYR A 52 5.46 -13.75 3.21
N PHE A 53 4.14 -13.91 3.27
CA PHE A 53 3.48 -14.84 4.19
C PHE A 53 4.02 -16.28 4.01
N LYS A 54 4.12 -16.77 2.77
CA LYS A 54 4.64 -18.11 2.48
C LYS A 54 6.10 -18.26 2.91
N LEU A 55 6.92 -17.23 2.67
CA LEU A 55 8.32 -17.21 3.10
C LEU A 55 8.41 -17.27 4.63
N LEU A 56 7.65 -16.43 5.34
CA LEU A 56 7.65 -16.42 6.80
C LEU A 56 7.17 -17.73 7.39
N LYS A 57 6.12 -18.34 6.83
CA LYS A 57 5.63 -19.66 7.28
C LYS A 57 6.70 -20.74 7.10
N LYS A 58 7.38 -20.75 5.96
CA LYS A 58 8.47 -21.70 5.70
C LYS A 58 9.67 -21.46 6.63
N ALA A 59 9.98 -20.21 6.94
CA ALA A 59 11.03 -19.87 7.89
C ALA A 59 10.65 -20.30 9.32
N ASP A 60 9.40 -20.10 9.72
CA ASP A 60 8.85 -20.50 11.02
C ASP A 60 8.93 -22.01 11.23
N GLU A 61 8.47 -22.79 10.24
CA GLU A 61 8.58 -24.26 10.24
C GLU A 61 10.04 -24.71 10.33
N GLY A 62 10.95 -24.09 9.57
CA GLY A 62 12.38 -24.39 9.61
C GLY A 62 13.01 -24.07 10.97
N LEU A 63 12.70 -22.92 11.56
CA LEU A 63 13.22 -22.53 12.87
C LEU A 63 12.67 -23.43 14.00
N ALA A 64 11.40 -23.81 13.93
CA ALA A 64 10.80 -24.71 14.91
C ALA A 64 11.47 -26.10 14.90
N THR A 65 11.88 -26.60 13.73
CA THR A 65 12.58 -27.90 13.63
C THR A 65 14.01 -27.89 14.19
N ILE A 66 14.66 -26.72 14.25
CA ILE A 66 16.04 -26.55 14.73
C ILE A 66 16.06 -26.16 16.22
N SER A 67 14.96 -25.65 16.76
CA SER A 67 14.85 -25.23 18.15
C SER A 67 14.83 -26.42 19.11
N GLU A 68 15.65 -26.38 20.16
CA GLU A 68 15.76 -27.44 21.18
C GLU A 68 14.42 -27.71 21.90
N ASP A 69 13.57 -26.68 22.02
CA ASP A 69 12.25 -26.77 22.65
C ASP A 69 11.11 -27.11 21.65
N GLY A 70 11.42 -27.21 20.35
CA GLY A 70 10.43 -27.43 19.28
C GLY A 70 9.39 -26.31 19.14
N ARG A 71 9.58 -25.18 19.81
CA ARG A 71 8.70 -24.00 19.78
C ARG A 71 9.26 -22.95 18.84
N SER A 72 8.37 -22.37 18.03
CA SER A 72 8.73 -21.19 17.25
C SER A 72 9.07 -20.01 18.17
N PRO A 73 10.13 -19.24 17.85
CA PRO A 73 10.49 -18.04 18.60
C PRO A 73 9.49 -16.89 18.44
N ILE A 74 8.63 -16.89 17.40
CA ILE A 74 7.73 -15.76 17.10
C ILE A 74 6.33 -16.27 16.72
N SER A 75 5.29 -15.67 17.30
CA SER A 75 3.92 -16.02 16.93
C SER A 75 3.54 -15.49 15.54
N LEU A 76 2.69 -16.24 14.82
CA LEU A 76 2.15 -15.82 13.52
C LEU A 76 1.46 -14.45 13.58
N ARG A 77 0.83 -14.11 14.71
CA ARG A 77 0.16 -12.82 14.92
C ARG A 77 1.16 -11.65 14.96
N GLN A 78 2.29 -11.84 15.63
CA GLN A 78 3.36 -10.84 15.66
C GLN A 78 3.99 -10.67 14.28
N MET A 79 4.25 -11.78 13.58
CA MET A 79 4.75 -11.73 12.20
C MET A 79 3.80 -10.97 11.26
N ALA A 80 2.49 -11.22 11.37
CA ALA A 80 1.47 -10.54 10.59
C ALA A 80 1.42 -9.02 10.86
N TYR A 81 1.44 -8.64 12.14
CA TYR A 81 1.45 -7.23 12.56
C TYR A 81 2.68 -6.50 12.04
N VAL A 82 3.87 -7.06 12.27
CA VAL A 82 5.14 -6.45 11.81
C VAL A 82 5.21 -6.40 10.29
N SER A 83 4.71 -7.42 9.60
CA SER A 83 4.62 -7.43 8.13
C SER A 83 3.73 -6.30 7.61
N GLY A 84 2.51 -6.16 8.15
CA GLY A 84 1.58 -5.11 7.77
C GLY A 84 2.14 -3.71 8.04
N LEU A 85 2.67 -3.49 9.25
CA LEU A 85 3.32 -2.24 9.63
C LEU A 85 4.50 -1.90 8.70
N SER A 86 5.31 -2.90 8.36
CA SER A 86 6.45 -2.73 7.45
C SER A 86 6.06 -2.40 6.01
N PHE A 87 4.85 -2.77 5.57
CA PHE A 87 4.27 -2.33 4.29
C PHE A 87 3.72 -0.91 4.43
N GLY A 88 3.02 -0.62 5.52
CA GLY A 88 2.47 0.69 5.83
C GLY A 88 3.53 1.78 5.88
N ILE A 89 4.58 1.60 6.68
CA ILE A 89 5.66 2.60 6.84
C ILE A 89 6.32 2.91 5.50
N ILE A 90 6.73 1.90 4.72
CA ILE A 90 7.45 2.16 3.47
C ILE A 90 6.54 2.80 2.41
N SER A 91 5.27 2.39 2.36
CA SER A 91 4.24 2.99 1.50
C SER A 91 3.99 4.45 1.88
N GLY A 92 3.90 4.74 3.18
CA GLY A 92 3.73 6.08 3.69
C GLY A 92 4.94 6.98 3.42
N VAL A 93 6.17 6.47 3.60
CA VAL A 93 7.40 7.19 3.24
C VAL A 93 7.36 7.58 1.76
N PHE A 94 7.06 6.64 0.86
CA PHE A 94 6.94 6.95 -0.57
C PHE A 94 5.85 7.97 -0.89
N SER A 95 4.77 7.98 -0.11
CA SER A 95 3.65 8.89 -0.31
C SER A 95 3.94 10.32 0.15
N VAL A 96 4.72 10.51 1.22
CA VAL A 96 4.83 11.81 1.90
C VAL A 96 6.24 12.40 1.92
N ILE A 97 7.33 11.64 1.76
CA ILE A 97 8.68 12.14 2.08
C ILE A 97 9.08 13.37 1.26
N ASN A 98 8.75 13.40 -0.04
CA ASN A 98 9.06 14.53 -0.91
C ASN A 98 8.17 15.73 -0.58
N ILE A 99 6.87 15.50 -0.40
CA ILE A 99 5.90 16.54 -0.03
C ILE A 99 6.24 17.15 1.34
N LEU A 100 6.72 16.32 2.27
CA LEU A 100 7.15 16.76 3.59
C LEU A 100 8.37 17.68 3.50
N ALA A 101 9.33 17.37 2.62
CA ALA A 101 10.47 18.25 2.37
C ALA A 101 10.00 19.62 1.82
N ASP A 102 9.03 19.63 0.90
CA ASP A 102 8.47 20.88 0.35
C ASP A 102 7.74 21.72 1.41
N SER A 103 7.14 21.07 2.41
CA SER A 103 6.39 21.74 3.50
C SER A 103 7.26 22.51 4.51
N ILE A 104 8.59 22.35 4.47
CA ILE A 104 9.52 23.06 5.37
C ILE A 104 9.65 24.54 4.97
N GLY A 105 9.38 24.87 3.70
CA GLY A 105 9.42 26.23 3.21
C GLY A 105 8.33 27.12 3.84
N PRO A 106 8.49 28.45 3.80
CA PRO A 106 7.49 29.37 4.35
C PRO A 106 6.19 29.46 3.52
N GLY A 107 6.15 28.82 2.34
CA GLY A 107 5.00 28.84 1.44
C GLY A 107 4.05 27.68 1.67
N ILE A 108 2.76 27.91 1.42
CA ILE A 108 1.73 26.86 1.34
C ILE A 108 1.27 26.67 -0.10
N VAL A 109 0.68 25.51 -0.39
CA VAL A 109 0.04 25.23 -1.68
C VAL A 109 -1.15 26.17 -1.89
N GLY A 110 -1.39 26.61 -3.14
CA GLY A 110 -2.60 27.36 -3.49
C GLY A 110 -2.41 28.57 -4.41
N ILE A 111 -1.20 28.93 -4.81
CA ILE A 111 -0.97 30.06 -5.73
C ILE A 111 -1.70 29.91 -7.09
N HIS A 112 -1.95 28.67 -7.52
CA HIS A 112 -2.70 28.34 -8.74
C HIS A 112 -4.15 27.89 -8.46
N GLY A 113 -4.70 28.16 -7.27
CA GLY A 113 -6.08 27.82 -6.91
C GLY A 113 -6.26 26.44 -6.25
N ASP A 114 -5.18 25.74 -5.94
CA ASP A 114 -5.20 24.50 -5.15
C ASP A 114 -5.53 24.75 -3.66
N SER A 115 -5.89 23.69 -2.94
CA SER A 115 -6.25 23.81 -1.53
C SER A 115 -5.04 24.12 -0.62
N PRO A 116 -5.14 25.10 0.29
CA PRO A 116 -4.11 25.35 1.29
C PRO A 116 -3.95 24.20 2.29
N TYR A 117 -4.93 23.29 2.37
CA TYR A 117 -4.91 22.13 3.25
C TYR A 117 -4.17 20.92 2.64
N TYR A 118 -3.50 21.07 1.49
CA TYR A 118 -2.83 19.96 0.79
C TYR A 118 -1.87 19.15 1.68
N PHE A 119 -1.00 19.83 2.45
CA PHE A 119 -0.01 19.15 3.30
C PHE A 119 -0.68 18.36 4.43
N ILE A 120 -1.65 18.97 5.14
CA ILE A 120 -2.32 18.32 6.26
C ILE A 120 -3.18 17.15 5.78
N THR A 121 -3.90 17.30 4.66
CA THR A 121 -4.66 16.21 4.04
C THR A 121 -3.74 15.05 3.63
N SER A 122 -2.59 15.36 3.04
CA SER A 122 -1.58 14.34 2.65
C SER A 122 -1.03 13.58 3.86
N ALA A 123 -0.81 14.28 4.99
CA ALA A 123 -0.36 13.66 6.24
C ALA A 123 -1.42 12.71 6.83
N PHE A 124 -2.68 13.14 6.91
CA PHE A 124 -3.78 12.29 7.40
C PHE A 124 -4.03 11.09 6.49
N LEU A 125 -4.01 11.28 5.17
CA LEU A 125 -4.15 10.21 4.21
C LEU A 125 -3.01 9.18 4.35
N THR A 126 -1.78 9.66 4.51
CA THR A 126 -0.61 8.79 4.72
C THR A 126 -0.72 7.99 6.01
N MET A 127 -1.15 8.62 7.11
CA MET A 127 -1.40 7.93 8.37
C MET A 127 -2.48 6.84 8.21
N ALA A 128 -3.59 7.14 7.53
CA ALA A 128 -4.63 6.16 7.26
C ALA A 128 -4.10 4.96 6.46
N LEU A 129 -3.30 5.19 5.42
CA LEU A 129 -2.67 4.12 4.63
C LEU A 129 -1.70 3.25 5.46
N VAL A 130 -0.92 3.86 6.36
CA VAL A 130 -0.02 3.11 7.26
C VAL A 130 -0.83 2.20 8.20
N LEU A 131 -1.92 2.71 8.78
CA LEU A 131 -2.81 1.94 9.66
C LEU A 131 -3.53 0.83 8.88
N LEU A 132 -4.08 1.14 7.71
CA LEU A 132 -4.76 0.18 6.85
C LEU A 132 -3.83 -0.96 6.42
N HIS A 133 -2.60 -0.68 6.00
CA HIS A 133 -1.62 -1.73 5.70
C HIS A 133 -1.33 -2.62 6.92
N THR A 134 -1.30 -2.06 8.12
CA THR A 134 -1.13 -2.81 9.36
C THR A 134 -2.32 -3.74 9.59
N PHE A 135 -3.55 -3.23 9.47
CA PHE A 135 -4.78 -4.02 9.63
C PHE A 135 -4.94 -5.08 8.54
N TRP A 136 -4.74 -4.72 7.28
CA TRP A 136 -4.73 -5.65 6.15
C TRP A 136 -3.70 -6.76 6.38
N GLY A 137 -2.49 -6.46 6.84
CA GLY A 137 -1.48 -7.48 7.16
C GLY A 137 -1.99 -8.52 8.18
N VAL A 138 -2.59 -8.07 9.28
CA VAL A 138 -3.15 -8.95 10.31
C VAL A 138 -4.30 -9.81 9.76
N ILE A 139 -5.26 -9.19 9.07
CA ILE A 139 -6.43 -9.89 8.51
C ILE A 139 -5.99 -10.87 7.42
N PHE A 140 -5.06 -10.48 6.56
CA PHE A 140 -4.57 -11.28 5.44
C PHE A 140 -3.87 -12.55 5.92
N PHE A 141 -3.00 -12.44 6.93
CA PHE A 141 -2.29 -13.61 7.47
C PHE A 141 -3.24 -14.58 8.17
N ASP A 142 -4.17 -14.08 9.00
CA ASP A 142 -5.17 -14.94 9.64
C ASP A 142 -6.11 -15.61 8.61
N ALA A 143 -6.49 -14.87 7.56
CA ALA A 143 -7.28 -15.43 6.45
C ALA A 143 -6.53 -16.52 5.68
N CYS A 144 -5.22 -16.35 5.43
CA CYS A 144 -4.39 -17.37 4.81
C CYS A 144 -4.28 -18.62 5.68
N GLU A 145 -4.09 -18.46 6.99
CA GLU A 145 -3.93 -19.58 7.91
C GLU A 145 -5.22 -20.38 8.05
N ARG A 146 -6.37 -19.69 8.17
CA ARG A 146 -7.69 -20.33 8.28
C ARG A 146 -8.32 -20.70 6.93
N ARG A 147 -7.60 -20.49 5.81
CA ARG A 147 -8.09 -20.70 4.44
C ARG A 147 -9.42 -19.98 4.14
N ARG A 148 -9.63 -18.79 4.71
CA ARG A 148 -10.83 -17.96 4.52
C ARG A 148 -10.65 -17.03 3.33
N TYR A 149 -10.81 -17.56 2.11
CA TYR A 149 -10.59 -16.82 0.86
C TYR A 149 -11.44 -15.55 0.72
N TRP A 150 -12.65 -15.55 1.27
CA TRP A 150 -13.52 -14.35 1.29
C TRP A 150 -12.86 -13.16 2.02
N CYS A 151 -12.15 -13.40 3.13
CA CYS A 151 -11.43 -12.34 3.83
C CYS A 151 -10.25 -11.81 3.00
N LEU A 152 -9.59 -12.66 2.20
CA LEU A 152 -8.53 -12.21 1.28
C LEU A 152 -9.10 -11.31 0.18
N VAL A 153 -10.21 -11.71 -0.43
CA VAL A 153 -10.91 -10.88 -1.43
C VAL A 153 -11.31 -9.54 -0.83
N LEU A 154 -11.82 -9.51 0.41
CA LEU A 154 -12.18 -8.28 1.11
C LEU A 154 -10.96 -7.37 1.34
N VAL A 155 -9.80 -7.90 1.74
CA VAL A 155 -8.57 -7.11 1.89
C VAL A 155 -8.14 -6.50 0.56
N VAL A 156 -8.10 -7.29 -0.52
CA VAL A 156 -7.74 -6.79 -1.85
C VAL A 156 -8.73 -5.74 -2.35
N ALA A 157 -10.03 -5.98 -2.16
CA ALA A 157 -11.10 -5.07 -2.59
C ALA A 157 -11.07 -3.75 -1.81
N THR A 158 -10.87 -3.80 -0.49
CA THR A 158 -10.75 -2.59 0.33
C THR A 158 -9.47 -1.80 -0.01
N HIS A 159 -8.36 -2.47 -0.30
CA HIS A 159 -7.15 -1.78 -0.77
C HIS A 159 -7.38 -1.08 -2.12
N LEU A 160 -7.99 -1.77 -3.10
CA LEU A 160 -8.37 -1.16 -4.37
C LEU A 160 -9.37 0.00 -4.19
N LEU A 161 -10.33 -0.14 -3.28
CA LEU A 161 -11.30 0.92 -2.97
C LEU A 161 -10.60 2.15 -2.37
N THR A 162 -9.73 1.97 -1.37
CA THR A 162 -8.96 3.06 -0.78
C THR A 162 -8.11 3.78 -1.83
N SER A 163 -7.42 3.03 -2.70
CA SER A 163 -6.67 3.63 -3.83
C SER A 163 -7.58 4.27 -4.88
N GLY A 164 -8.78 3.74 -5.09
CA GLY A 164 -9.79 4.33 -5.97
C GLY A 164 -10.31 5.66 -5.44
N LEU A 165 -10.57 5.75 -4.13
CA LEU A 165 -11.03 6.95 -3.46
C LEU A 165 -10.02 8.09 -3.58
N THR A 166 -8.70 7.82 -3.58
CA THR A 166 -7.70 8.89 -3.73
C THR A 166 -7.73 9.57 -5.10
N PHE A 167 -8.25 8.92 -6.15
CA PHE A 167 -8.44 9.56 -7.47
C PHE A 167 -9.55 10.61 -7.50
N LEU A 168 -10.40 10.69 -6.47
CA LEU A 168 -11.40 11.73 -6.35
C LEU A 168 -10.83 13.04 -5.76
N ASN A 169 -9.56 13.04 -5.33
CA ASN A 169 -8.86 14.27 -4.97
C ASN A 169 -8.88 15.22 -6.18
N PRO A 170 -9.19 16.53 -5.98
CA PRO A 170 -9.09 17.29 -4.72
C PRO A 170 -10.36 17.35 -3.86
N ARG A 171 -11.42 16.57 -4.14
CA ARG A 171 -12.67 16.59 -3.35
C ARG A 171 -12.50 15.83 -2.02
N TYR A 172 -11.84 16.44 -1.04
CA TYR A 172 -11.42 15.77 0.20
C TYR A 172 -12.56 15.16 1.03
N GLU A 173 -13.77 15.71 0.98
CA GLU A 173 -14.96 15.13 1.64
C GLU A 173 -15.32 13.75 1.09
N ALA A 174 -15.08 13.53 -0.22
CA ALA A 174 -15.34 12.27 -0.90
C ALA A 174 -14.15 11.30 -0.84
N THR A 175 -13.01 11.72 -0.28
CA THR A 175 -11.78 10.90 -0.21
C THR A 175 -11.39 10.59 1.22
N LEU A 176 -11.11 11.60 2.02
CA LEU A 176 -10.51 11.44 3.34
C LEU A 176 -11.51 10.82 4.31
N ILE A 177 -12.74 11.33 4.37
CA ILE A 177 -13.77 10.83 5.30
C ILE A 177 -14.08 9.34 5.03
N PRO A 178 -14.36 8.91 3.79
CA PRO A 178 -14.61 7.49 3.52
C PRO A 178 -13.41 6.57 3.74
N ILE A 179 -12.16 7.07 3.67
CA ILE A 179 -10.96 6.27 3.94
C ILE A 179 -10.77 6.02 5.44
N PHE A 180 -11.24 6.92 6.31
CA PHE A 180 -11.18 6.75 7.76
C PHE A 180 -12.33 5.92 8.35
N ILE A 181 -13.43 5.74 7.61
CA ILE A 181 -14.57 4.89 7.98
C ILE A 181 -14.27 3.43 7.61
#